data_AF-A0A662RZU2-F1
#
_entry.id   AF-A0A662RZU2-F1
#
_cell.length_a   1.000
_cell.length_b   1.000
_cell.length_c   1.000
_cell.angle_alpha   90.00
_cell.angle_beta   90.00
_cell.angle_gamma   90.00
#
_symmetry.space_group_name_H-M   'P 1'
#
loop_
_entity.id
_entity.type
_entity.pdbx_description
1 polymer ?
#
loop_
_entity_poly.entity_id
_entity_poly.type
_entity_poly.pdbx_seq_one_letter_code
_entity_poly.pdbx_strand_id
1 'polypeptide(L)'
;MTSSRPTSLNRIIRPQDWEAIRLYSNIPKATEATQELEKRAIEALLRYLIRYRVEFGKITLRGVSRGLGLSYSKARRLLKKLVDDEIVIRWPIGKSVAFLVADLEKAIMKGYISLERDELHLLSILSSIGELEEQIGSTILAIPKILVFPKLYAEGMNVLSESWLASIEASHYLLALRKKEPPPKISPQALNLVKHYKEFEDFERAVGQVPLTTIPVYRSIVIPGMKDVLGEIRRELGVTGELKVKLKNLHPMAYGILMRELFFELDCNENPTKQEVREALRRLAEKQLKLLLYIEKPLLEKLRKGVFDEFSAEAVIYEATVLRLASVFALNLGADMRLVKRARMAAEILEKAAEELRRRNERTR
;
A
#
# COMPACT_ATOMS: atom_id res chain seq x y z
N MET A 1 -35.66 8.93 19.80
CA MET A 1 -34.29 9.11 20.34
C MET A 1 -33.39 8.06 19.72
N THR A 2 -32.81 8.35 18.55
CA THR A 2 -31.87 7.46 17.88
C THR A 2 -30.48 7.74 18.43
N SER A 3 -30.01 6.88 19.35
CA SER A 3 -28.60 6.84 19.74
C SER A 3 -27.79 6.35 18.54
N SER A 4 -27.32 7.28 17.72
CA SER A 4 -26.30 6.98 16.72
C SER A 4 -25.09 6.43 17.49
N ARG A 5 -24.71 5.18 17.19
CA ARG A 5 -23.43 4.64 17.67
C ARG A 5 -22.35 5.66 17.29
N PRO A 6 -21.52 6.15 18.23
CA PRO A 6 -20.49 7.10 17.89
C PRO A 6 -19.60 6.49 16.82
N THR A 7 -19.49 7.17 15.67
CA THR A 7 -18.56 6.80 14.59
C THR A 7 -17.19 6.55 15.17
N SER A 8 -16.44 5.55 14.70
CA SER A 8 -15.09 5.18 15.20
C SER A 8 -14.15 6.38 15.35
N LEU A 9 -14.26 7.37 14.48
CA LEU A 9 -13.60 8.68 14.55
C LEU A 9 -13.84 9.45 15.87
N ASN A 10 -15.02 9.36 16.49
CA ASN A 10 -15.33 10.03 17.76
C ASN A 10 -14.53 9.46 18.94
N ARG A 11 -13.85 8.31 18.78
CA ARG A 11 -12.98 7.74 19.82
C ARG A 11 -11.55 8.28 19.81
N ILE A 12 -11.13 8.98 18.74
CA ILE A 12 -9.75 9.47 18.60
C ILE A 12 -9.41 10.52 19.65
N ILE A 13 -10.37 11.39 20.01
CA ILE A 13 -10.20 12.35 21.12
C ILE A 13 -10.76 11.70 22.38
N ARG A 14 -9.89 11.47 23.35
CA ARG A 14 -10.18 10.77 24.60
C ARG A 14 -10.62 11.78 25.68
N PRO A 15 -11.37 11.34 26.71
CA PRO A 15 -11.75 12.23 27.82
C PRO A 15 -10.55 12.93 28.50
N GLN A 16 -9.43 12.21 28.64
CA GLN A 16 -8.18 12.73 29.20
C GLN A 16 -7.53 13.86 28.37
N ASP A 17 -7.82 13.93 27.07
CA ASP A 17 -7.30 14.97 26.18
C ASP A 17 -7.99 16.30 26.49
N TRP A 18 -9.32 16.27 26.68
CA TRP A 18 -10.10 17.42 27.10
C TRP A 18 -9.69 17.92 28.47
N GLU A 19 -9.38 17.01 29.39
CA GLU A 19 -8.87 17.36 30.70
C GLU A 19 -7.49 18.05 30.62
N ALA A 20 -6.56 17.51 29.84
CA ALA A 20 -5.25 18.11 29.64
C ALA A 20 -5.35 19.53 29.07
N ILE A 21 -6.23 19.72 28.08
CA ILE A 21 -6.50 21.02 27.48
C ILE A 21 -7.10 22.00 28.50
N ARG A 22 -8.05 21.54 29.33
CA ARG A 22 -8.64 22.35 30.41
C ARG A 22 -7.58 22.81 31.40
N LEU A 23 -6.74 21.87 31.87
CA LEU A 23 -5.64 22.17 32.80
C LEU A 23 -4.64 23.15 32.18
N TYR A 24 -4.23 22.92 30.93
CA TYR A 24 -3.33 23.81 30.20
C TYR A 24 -3.94 25.20 29.95
N SER A 25 -5.26 25.29 29.71
CA SER A 25 -5.98 26.55 29.51
C SER A 25 -6.02 27.41 30.77
N ASN A 26 -6.02 26.80 31.97
CA ASN A 26 -6.06 27.49 33.25
C ASN A 26 -4.70 28.01 33.74
N ILE A 27 -3.58 27.62 33.10
CA ILE A 27 -2.25 28.11 33.48
C ILE A 27 -2.15 29.63 33.24
N PRO A 28 -1.79 30.45 34.24
CA PRO A 28 -1.60 31.88 34.05
C PRO A 28 -0.56 32.17 32.97
N LYS A 29 -0.73 33.27 32.21
CA LYS A 29 0.20 33.61 31.10
C LYS A 29 1.66 33.78 31.55
N ALA A 30 1.89 34.15 32.81
CA ALA A 30 3.21 34.38 33.39
C ALA A 30 3.89 33.11 33.92
N THR A 31 3.20 31.97 33.88
CA THR A 31 3.71 30.71 34.43
C THR A 31 3.95 29.72 33.29
N GLU A 32 5.13 29.10 33.28
CA GLU A 32 5.41 28.03 32.33
C GLU A 32 4.64 26.76 32.71
N ALA A 33 4.07 26.11 31.69
CA ALA A 33 3.48 24.79 31.89
C ALA A 33 4.60 23.78 32.15
N THR A 34 4.33 22.76 32.97
CA THR A 34 5.23 21.62 33.03
C THR A 34 5.35 21.00 31.64
N GLN A 35 6.55 20.51 31.29
CA GLN A 35 6.80 19.88 29.99
C GLN A 35 5.80 18.75 29.71
N GLU A 36 5.43 18.00 30.75
CA GLU A 36 4.47 16.91 30.69
C GLU A 36 3.05 17.38 30.34
N LEU A 37 2.57 18.46 31.00
CA LEU A 37 1.25 19.00 30.71
C LEU A 37 1.19 19.64 29.32
N GLU A 38 2.28 20.27 28.87
CA GLU A 38 2.37 20.76 27.50
C GLU A 38 2.35 19.62 26.48
N LYS A 39 3.08 18.52 26.71
CA LYS A 39 3.02 17.33 25.84
C LYS A 39 1.61 16.76 25.75
N ARG A 40 0.90 16.63 26.86
CA ARG A 40 -0.51 16.16 26.86
C ARG A 40 -1.45 17.12 26.11
N ALA A 41 -1.22 18.43 26.21
CA ALA A 41 -1.98 19.41 25.43
C ALA A 41 -1.66 19.36 23.93
N ILE A 42 -0.40 19.08 23.57
CA ILE A 42 0.02 18.82 22.18
C ILE A 42 -0.65 17.55 21.64
N GLU A 43 -0.69 16.47 22.41
CA GLU A 43 -1.35 15.23 22.03
C GLU A 43 -2.83 15.47 21.71
N ALA A 44 -3.54 16.15 22.62
CA ALA A 44 -4.93 16.52 22.43
C ALA A 44 -5.15 17.38 21.17
N LEU A 45 -4.24 18.33 20.90
CA LEU A 45 -4.27 19.14 19.69
C LEU A 45 -4.07 18.29 18.43
N LEU A 46 -3.10 17.38 18.41
CA LEU A 46 -2.87 16.48 17.26
C LEU A 46 -4.09 15.61 16.98
N ARG A 47 -4.67 14.99 18.02
CA ARG A 47 -5.90 14.20 17.92
C ARG A 47 -7.07 15.02 17.38
N TYR A 48 -7.20 16.27 17.82
CA TYR A 48 -8.21 17.19 17.31
C TYR A 48 -8.02 17.51 15.82
N LEU A 49 -6.79 17.83 15.39
CA LEU A 49 -6.49 18.13 13.98
C LEU A 49 -6.76 16.91 13.08
N ILE A 50 -6.38 15.72 13.55
CA ILE A 50 -6.64 14.44 12.89
C ILE A 50 -8.16 14.21 12.73
N ARG A 51 -8.92 14.36 13.83
CA ARG A 51 -10.37 14.13 13.85
C ARG A 51 -11.12 15.01 12.86
N TYR A 52 -10.70 16.26 12.75
CA TYR A 52 -11.39 17.30 11.99
C TYR A 52 -10.67 17.65 10.68
N ARG A 53 -9.78 16.77 10.17
CA ARG A 53 -8.95 17.03 8.99
C ARG A 53 -9.71 17.45 7.72
N VAL A 54 -10.97 17.02 7.58
CA VAL A 54 -11.87 17.37 6.45
C VAL A 54 -12.81 18.53 6.76
N GLU A 55 -12.86 19.00 8.00
CA GLU A 55 -13.70 20.12 8.43
C GLU A 55 -12.83 21.38 8.56
N PHE A 56 -12.39 21.93 7.43
CA PHE A 56 -11.36 22.98 7.37
C PHE A 56 -11.60 24.18 8.30
N GLY A 57 -12.86 24.58 8.53
CA GLY A 57 -13.21 25.64 9.48
C GLY A 57 -12.77 25.34 10.92
N LYS A 58 -12.81 24.07 11.35
CA LYS A 58 -12.45 23.61 12.70
C LYS A 58 -10.95 23.54 12.93
N ILE A 59 -10.15 23.37 11.88
CA ILE A 59 -8.68 23.24 11.96
C ILE A 59 -7.94 24.54 11.59
N THR A 60 -8.65 25.67 11.53
CA THR A 60 -8.02 27.00 11.52
C THR A 60 -7.57 27.40 12.93
N LEU A 61 -6.71 28.43 13.08
CA LEU A 61 -6.33 28.93 14.42
C LEU A 61 -7.55 29.34 15.26
N ARG A 62 -8.54 29.99 14.65
CA ARG A 62 -9.80 30.36 15.32
C ARG A 62 -10.65 29.11 15.62
N GLY A 63 -10.70 28.16 14.70
CA GLY A 63 -11.39 26.89 14.86
C GLY A 63 -10.83 26.07 16.03
N VAL A 64 -9.51 25.89 16.07
CA VAL A 64 -8.78 25.19 17.14
C VAL A 64 -8.98 25.88 18.48
N SER A 65 -8.83 27.21 18.53
CA SER A 65 -9.03 27.99 19.77
C SER A 65 -10.44 27.78 20.33
N ARG A 66 -11.48 27.82 19.49
CA ARG A 66 -12.86 27.59 19.93
C ARG A 66 -13.12 26.14 20.28
N GLY A 67 -12.70 25.22 19.42
CA GLY A 67 -12.98 23.79 19.55
C GLY A 67 -12.30 23.16 20.77
N LEU A 68 -11.10 23.63 21.11
CA LEU A 68 -10.36 23.20 22.30
C LEU A 68 -10.59 24.10 23.52
N GLY A 69 -11.37 25.19 23.43
CA GLY A 69 -11.52 26.12 24.55
C GLY A 69 -10.20 26.76 25.02
N LEU A 70 -9.25 26.92 24.10
CA LEU A 70 -7.97 27.56 24.35
C LEU A 70 -8.04 29.04 24.00
N SER A 71 -7.34 29.89 24.76
CA SER A 71 -7.13 31.27 24.33
C SER A 71 -6.34 31.31 23.01
N TYR A 72 -6.59 32.35 22.21
CA TYR A 72 -5.96 32.49 20.88
C TYR A 72 -4.43 32.43 20.94
N SER A 73 -3.84 33.04 21.97
CA SER A 73 -2.39 33.01 22.18
C SER A 73 -1.86 31.61 22.50
N LYS A 74 -2.59 30.82 23.31
CA LYS A 74 -2.19 29.45 23.65
C LYS A 74 -2.33 28.50 22.47
N ALA A 75 -3.44 28.57 21.74
CA ALA A 75 -3.63 27.80 20.51
C ALA A 75 -2.53 28.12 19.49
N ARG A 76 -2.21 29.42 19.30
CA ARG A 76 -1.12 29.85 18.40
C ARG A 76 0.24 29.30 18.85
N ARG A 77 0.54 29.29 20.15
CA ARG A 77 1.80 28.75 20.69
C ARG A 77 1.95 27.25 20.38
N LEU A 78 0.93 26.45 20.69
CA LEU A 78 0.96 25.00 20.43
C LEU A 78 1.08 24.69 18.93
N LEU A 79 0.27 25.36 18.10
CA LEU A 79 0.32 25.21 16.65
C LEU A 79 1.67 25.65 16.07
N LYS A 80 2.23 26.76 16.56
CA LYS A 80 3.55 27.23 16.13
C LYS A 80 4.61 26.18 16.44
N LYS A 81 4.62 25.62 17.66
CA LYS A 81 5.57 24.56 18.05
C LYS A 81 5.49 23.35 17.10
N LEU A 82 4.29 22.87 16.80
CA LEU A 82 4.09 21.75 15.86
C LEU A 82 4.48 22.09 14.41
N VAL A 83 4.32 23.35 13.98
CA VAL A 83 4.75 23.82 12.66
C VAL A 83 6.28 23.95 12.59
N ASP A 84 6.90 24.53 13.62
CA ASP A 84 8.36 24.65 13.73
C ASP A 84 9.01 23.26 13.81
N ASP A 85 8.31 22.29 14.41
CA ASP A 85 8.69 20.86 14.41
C ASP A 85 8.38 20.14 13.10
N GLU A 86 7.80 20.80 12.09
CA GLU A 86 7.39 20.25 10.79
C GLU A 86 6.40 19.06 10.87
N ILE A 87 5.72 18.90 12.00
CA ILE A 87 4.67 17.89 12.20
C ILE A 87 3.36 18.36 11.58
N VAL A 88 3.10 19.67 11.67
CA VAL A 88 1.91 20.32 11.13
C VAL A 88 2.32 21.30 10.03
N ILE A 89 1.59 21.29 8.91
CA ILE A 89 1.75 22.28 7.84
C ILE A 89 0.64 23.33 7.89
N ARG A 90 0.94 24.50 7.33
CA ARG A 90 -0.03 25.57 7.09
C ARG A 90 -0.55 25.46 5.67
N TRP A 91 -1.85 25.25 5.52
CA TRP A 91 -2.50 25.13 4.22
C TRP A 91 -3.44 26.32 3.98
N PRO A 92 -3.20 27.15 2.95
CA PRO A 92 -4.07 28.26 2.63
C PRO A 92 -5.40 27.76 2.05
N ILE A 93 -6.52 28.21 2.62
CA ILE A 93 -7.88 27.92 2.16
C ILE A 93 -8.63 29.24 2.04
N GLY A 94 -8.69 29.76 0.81
CA GLY A 94 -9.20 31.10 0.54
C GLY A 94 -8.43 32.16 1.34
N LYS A 95 -9.12 32.86 2.25
CA LYS A 95 -8.53 33.89 3.13
C LYS A 95 -8.05 33.34 4.49
N SER A 96 -8.23 32.05 4.74
CA SER A 96 -7.88 31.41 6.03
C SER A 96 -6.69 30.46 5.87
N VAL A 97 -6.09 30.09 7.00
CA VAL A 97 -5.04 29.06 7.06
C VAL A 97 -5.53 27.90 7.92
N ALA A 98 -5.60 26.72 7.31
CA ALA A 98 -5.83 25.45 8.00
C ALA A 98 -4.50 24.85 8.45
N PHE A 99 -4.55 24.09 9.54
CA PHE A 99 -3.42 23.37 10.09
C PHE A 99 -3.65 21.86 9.91
N LEU A 100 -2.79 21.22 9.14
CA LEU A 100 -2.90 19.79 8.81
C LEU A 100 -1.72 19.03 9.42
N VAL A 101 -1.98 17.88 10.04
CA VAL A 101 -0.92 16.96 10.47
C VAL A 101 -0.33 16.32 9.21
N ALA A 102 0.91 16.65 8.89
CA ALA A 102 1.62 16.16 7.71
C ALA A 102 2.60 15.04 8.04
N ASP A 103 3.14 15.01 9.26
CA ASP A 103 4.15 14.04 9.68
C ASP A 103 3.77 13.42 11.04
N LEU A 104 2.83 12.46 10.98
CA LEU A 104 2.37 11.75 12.17
C LEU A 104 3.46 10.88 12.78
N GLU A 105 4.33 10.31 11.93
CA GLU A 105 5.47 9.51 12.37
C GLU A 105 6.43 10.34 13.24
N LYS A 106 6.82 11.53 12.78
CA LYS A 106 7.64 12.46 13.57
C LYS A 106 6.97 12.83 14.90
N ALA A 107 5.63 12.93 14.93
CA ALA A 107 4.90 13.17 16.17
C ALA A 107 4.99 11.99 17.16
N ILE A 108 4.89 10.75 16.67
CA ILE A 108 5.06 9.54 17.47
C ILE A 108 6.50 9.44 17.97
N MET A 109 7.50 9.62 17.10
CA MET A 109 8.93 9.57 17.45
C MET A 109 9.32 10.62 18.49
N LYS A 110 8.74 11.83 18.43
CA LYS A 110 8.95 12.88 19.44
C LYS A 110 8.19 12.63 20.76
N GLY A 111 7.36 11.59 20.82
CA GLY A 111 6.51 11.29 21.97
C GLY A 111 5.44 12.34 22.20
N TYR A 112 4.94 12.97 21.14
CA TYR A 112 3.85 13.95 21.20
C TYR A 112 2.47 13.31 21.08
N ILE A 113 2.39 12.08 20.58
CA ILE A 113 1.15 11.31 20.51
C ILE A 113 1.49 9.83 20.64
N SER A 114 0.66 9.09 21.37
CA SER A 114 0.68 7.63 21.39
C SER A 114 -0.62 7.13 20.76
N LEU A 115 -0.55 6.20 19.82
CA LEU A 115 -1.74 5.67 19.15
C LEU A 115 -1.89 4.20 19.48
N GLU A 116 -3.11 3.82 19.86
CA GLU A 116 -3.45 2.41 20.02
C GLU A 116 -3.64 1.74 18.66
N ARG A 117 -3.56 0.40 18.63
CA ARG A 117 -3.70 -0.41 17.41
C ARG A 117 -4.95 -0.03 16.60
N ASP A 118 -6.09 0.10 17.27
CA ASP A 118 -7.37 0.44 16.62
C ASP A 118 -7.37 1.87 16.05
N GLU A 119 -6.67 2.81 16.70
CA GLU A 119 -6.53 4.19 16.24
C GLU A 119 -5.60 4.26 15.02
N LEU A 120 -4.48 3.53 15.05
CA LEU A 120 -3.58 3.37 13.90
C LEU A 120 -4.30 2.77 12.69
N HIS A 121 -5.11 1.73 12.93
CA HIS A 121 -5.91 1.09 11.89
C HIS A 121 -6.95 2.05 11.30
N LEU A 122 -7.65 2.81 12.14
CA LEU A 122 -8.61 3.80 11.68
C LEU A 122 -7.94 4.91 10.86
N LEU A 123 -6.77 5.38 11.30
CA LEU A 123 -6.02 6.44 10.61
C LEU A 123 -5.45 5.99 9.28
N SER A 124 -5.02 4.72 9.18
CA SER A 124 -4.58 4.15 7.91
C SER A 124 -5.74 4.07 6.91
N ILE A 125 -6.94 3.68 7.34
CA ILE A 125 -8.16 3.65 6.50
C ILE A 125 -8.51 5.06 6.02
N LEU A 126 -8.52 6.05 6.92
CA LEU A 126 -8.86 7.43 6.57
C LEU A 126 -7.84 8.08 5.62
N SER A 127 -6.58 7.66 5.71
CA SER A 127 -5.53 8.06 4.78
C SER A 127 -5.78 7.46 3.39
N SER A 128 -6.24 6.21 3.35
CA SER A 128 -6.57 5.48 2.12
C SER A 128 -7.82 6.02 1.41
N ILE A 129 -8.75 6.65 2.13
CA ILE A 129 -9.95 7.28 1.56
C ILE A 129 -9.62 8.66 0.96
N GLY A 130 -8.66 9.39 1.54
CA GLY A 130 -8.19 10.67 0.98
C GLY A 130 -7.42 10.53 -0.33
N GLU A 131 -6.89 9.34 -0.62
CA GLU A 131 -6.22 8.99 -1.88
C GLU A 131 -7.19 8.80 -3.06
N LEU A 132 -8.47 8.54 -2.80
CA LEU A 132 -9.51 8.42 -3.83
C LEU A 132 -10.06 9.76 -4.34
N GLU A 133 -9.83 10.86 -3.61
CA GLU A 133 -10.35 12.20 -3.93
C GLU A 133 -9.35 13.10 -4.69
N GLU A 134 -8.12 12.64 -4.98
CA GLU A 134 -7.10 13.42 -5.71
C GLU A 134 -7.30 13.39 -7.24
N GLN A 135 -8.36 14.05 -7.71
CA GLN A 135 -8.33 14.77 -9.01
C GLN A 135 -8.05 16.28 -8.82
N ILE A 136 -7.87 16.74 -7.59
CA ILE A 136 -7.52 18.13 -7.29
C ILE A 136 -6.03 18.21 -6.97
N GLY A 137 -5.23 18.31 -8.03
CA GLY A 137 -3.91 18.93 -8.11
C GLY A 137 -2.99 18.85 -6.88
N SER A 138 -1.87 18.14 -7.10
CA SER A 138 -0.61 18.15 -6.35
C SER A 138 -0.52 17.17 -5.17
N THR A 139 0.03 15.98 -5.46
CA THR A 139 1.22 15.32 -4.85
C THR A 139 1.41 15.35 -3.31
N ILE A 140 0.47 15.88 -2.55
CA ILE A 140 0.61 16.23 -1.13
C ILE A 140 -0.54 15.63 -0.31
N LEU A 141 -1.67 15.24 -0.91
CA LEU A 141 -2.68 14.41 -0.25
C LEU A 141 -2.47 12.91 -0.49
N ALA A 142 -1.71 12.51 -1.52
CA ALA A 142 -1.39 11.10 -1.85
C ALA A 142 -0.05 10.57 -1.32
N ILE A 143 0.43 11.07 -0.19
CA ILE A 143 1.39 10.29 0.61
C ILE A 143 0.97 10.40 2.07
N PRO A 144 0.37 9.36 2.65
CA PRO A 144 0.59 9.15 4.06
C PRO A 144 2.09 8.84 4.21
N LYS A 145 2.87 9.87 4.58
CA LYS A 145 3.95 9.69 5.56
C LYS A 145 3.41 9.08 6.87
N ILE A 146 2.09 8.93 6.97
CA ILE A 146 1.37 8.23 8.01
C ILE A 146 1.74 6.73 7.88
N LEU A 147 2.76 6.35 8.68
CA LEU A 147 3.20 4.98 8.97
C LEU A 147 4.23 4.38 8.01
N VAL A 148 5.24 5.15 7.62
CA VAL A 148 6.41 4.59 6.94
C VAL A 148 7.62 4.63 7.87
N PHE A 149 7.52 3.91 8.99
CA PHE A 149 8.64 3.79 9.94
C PHE A 149 9.92 3.44 9.17
N PRO A 150 11.03 4.18 9.32
CA PRO A 150 12.08 4.15 8.31
C PRO A 150 12.78 2.79 8.30
N LYS A 151 12.84 2.15 9.47
CA LYS A 151 13.34 0.80 9.63
C LYS A 151 12.42 -0.24 9.00
N LEU A 152 11.11 -0.17 9.23
CA LEU A 152 10.13 -1.03 8.55
C LEU A 152 10.24 -0.90 7.04
N TYR A 153 10.28 0.33 6.53
CA TYR A 153 10.34 0.60 5.09
C TYR A 153 11.63 0.07 4.49
N ALA A 154 12.78 0.35 5.12
CA ALA A 154 14.08 -0.13 4.68
C ALA A 154 14.12 -1.67 4.67
N GLU A 155 13.70 -2.32 5.75
CA GLU A 155 13.69 -3.79 5.84
C GLU A 155 12.69 -4.41 4.85
N GLY A 156 11.49 -3.84 4.71
CA GLY A 156 10.50 -4.26 3.73
C GLY A 156 11.03 -4.19 2.31
N MET A 157 11.64 -3.07 1.94
CA MET A 157 12.25 -2.88 0.62
C MET A 157 13.45 -3.81 0.40
N ASN A 158 14.28 -4.03 1.42
CA ASN A 158 15.41 -4.95 1.35
C ASN A 158 14.93 -6.39 1.06
N VAL A 159 13.94 -6.88 1.82
CA VAL A 159 13.41 -8.24 1.61
C VAL A 159 12.76 -8.39 0.23
N LEU A 160 12.00 -7.40 -0.23
CA LEU A 160 11.39 -7.43 -1.56
C LEU A 160 12.46 -7.42 -2.67
N SER A 161 13.50 -6.60 -2.50
CA SER A 161 14.61 -6.50 -3.47
C SER A 161 15.42 -7.80 -3.53
N GLU A 162 15.76 -8.39 -2.38
CA GLU A 162 16.45 -9.68 -2.32
C GLU A 162 15.65 -10.80 -3.00
N SER A 163 14.35 -10.85 -2.73
CA SER A 163 13.45 -11.84 -3.32
C SER A 163 13.34 -11.66 -4.84
N TRP A 164 13.36 -10.41 -5.32
CA TRP A 164 13.34 -10.08 -6.74
C TRP A 164 14.67 -10.42 -7.43
N LEU A 165 15.81 -10.09 -6.82
CA LEU A 165 17.12 -10.42 -7.36
C LEU A 165 17.32 -11.94 -7.47
N ALA A 166 16.93 -12.71 -6.44
CA ALA A 166 16.97 -14.16 -6.49
C ALA A 166 16.09 -14.73 -7.62
N SER A 167 14.96 -14.10 -7.89
CA SER A 167 14.06 -14.43 -8.99
C SER A 167 14.66 -14.12 -10.36
N ILE A 168 15.32 -12.96 -10.52
CA ILE A 168 16.08 -12.63 -11.75
C ILE A 168 17.19 -13.66 -11.99
N GLU A 169 17.99 -13.97 -10.96
CA GLU A 169 19.06 -14.97 -11.04
C GLU A 169 18.54 -16.33 -11.51
N ALA A 170 17.45 -16.81 -10.89
CA ALA A 170 16.83 -18.08 -11.25
C ALA A 170 16.29 -18.08 -12.70
N SER A 171 15.72 -16.96 -13.12
CA SER A 171 15.17 -16.77 -14.47
C SER A 171 16.27 -16.78 -15.53
N HIS A 172 17.34 -16.01 -15.33
CA HIS A 172 18.50 -15.98 -16.22
C HIS A 172 19.19 -17.34 -16.32
N TYR A 173 19.34 -18.04 -15.19
CA TYR A 173 19.91 -19.38 -15.17
C TYR A 173 19.12 -20.35 -16.05
N LEU A 174 17.80 -20.36 -15.93
CA LEU A 174 16.94 -21.23 -16.74
C LEU A 174 16.93 -20.84 -18.22
N LEU A 175 16.98 -19.55 -18.54
CA LEU A 175 17.07 -19.07 -19.92
C LEU A 175 18.39 -19.47 -20.58
N ALA A 176 19.52 -19.36 -19.87
CA ALA A 176 20.82 -19.79 -20.36
C ALA A 176 20.84 -21.30 -20.64
N LEU A 177 20.31 -22.12 -19.72
CA LEU A 177 20.17 -23.57 -19.93
C LEU A 177 19.34 -23.90 -21.17
N ARG A 178 18.25 -23.17 -21.41
CA ARG A 178 17.40 -23.36 -22.59
C ARG A 178 18.13 -23.00 -23.88
N LYS A 179 18.91 -21.91 -23.88
CA LYS A 179 19.73 -21.47 -25.01
C LYS A 179 20.97 -22.34 -25.23
N LYS A 180 21.21 -23.36 -24.38
CA LYS A 180 22.43 -24.19 -24.34
C LYS A 180 23.70 -23.35 -24.13
N GLU A 181 23.56 -22.23 -23.44
CA GLU A 181 24.64 -21.35 -23.01
C GLU A 181 25.18 -21.80 -21.64
N PRO A 182 26.45 -21.54 -21.31
CA PRO A 182 26.99 -21.82 -19.98
C PRO A 182 26.21 -20.99 -18.94
N PRO A 183 25.53 -21.63 -17.97
CA PRO A 183 24.68 -20.90 -17.05
C PRO A 183 25.51 -20.10 -16.04
N PRO A 184 25.04 -18.92 -15.61
CA PRO A 184 25.71 -18.14 -14.59
C PRO A 184 25.75 -18.87 -13.24
N LYS A 185 26.72 -18.52 -12.38
CA LYS A 185 26.69 -18.93 -10.97
C LYS A 185 25.48 -18.27 -10.30
N ILE A 186 24.74 -19.03 -9.49
CA ILE A 186 23.55 -18.54 -8.78
C ILE A 186 23.69 -18.74 -7.28
N SER A 187 22.99 -17.90 -6.51
CA SER A 187 22.92 -18.01 -5.05
C SER A 187 22.16 -19.28 -4.60
N PRO A 188 22.38 -19.79 -3.36
CA PRO A 188 21.59 -20.88 -2.81
C PRO A 188 20.08 -20.60 -2.80
N GLN A 189 19.69 -19.35 -2.58
CA GLN A 189 18.30 -18.89 -2.60
C GLN A 189 17.71 -19.01 -4.02
N ALA A 190 18.45 -18.56 -5.04
CA ALA A 190 18.05 -18.71 -6.44
C ALA A 190 17.99 -20.18 -6.87
N LEU A 191 18.89 -21.05 -6.38
CA LEU A 191 18.88 -22.48 -6.69
C LEU A 191 17.58 -23.17 -6.24
N ASN A 192 17.02 -22.76 -5.09
CA ASN A 192 15.73 -23.27 -4.64
C ASN A 192 14.60 -22.82 -5.58
N LEU A 193 14.60 -21.55 -6.00
CA LEU A 193 13.64 -21.02 -6.97
C LEU A 193 13.75 -21.73 -8.33
N VAL A 194 14.96 -22.03 -8.81
CA VAL A 194 15.19 -22.78 -10.05
C VAL A 194 14.48 -24.13 -10.02
N LYS A 195 14.50 -24.86 -8.89
CA LYS A 195 13.78 -26.14 -8.76
C LYS A 195 12.29 -25.97 -8.99
N HIS A 196 11.69 -24.92 -8.43
CA HIS A 196 10.27 -24.62 -8.59
C HIS A 196 9.96 -24.09 -9.99
N TYR A 197 10.81 -23.24 -10.56
CA TYR A 197 10.62 -22.62 -11.88
C TYR A 197 10.77 -23.61 -13.04
N LYS A 198 11.38 -24.79 -12.81
CA LYS A 198 11.32 -25.88 -13.79
C LYS A 198 9.89 -26.32 -14.09
N GLU A 199 9.00 -26.25 -13.10
CA GLU A 199 7.57 -26.53 -13.26
C GLU A 199 6.79 -25.33 -13.84
N PHE A 200 7.47 -24.22 -14.12
CA PHE A 200 6.87 -22.97 -14.58
C PHE A 200 6.92 -22.85 -16.09
N GLU A 201 5.91 -22.19 -16.67
CA GLU A 201 5.90 -21.83 -18.08
C GLU A 201 6.91 -20.71 -18.36
N ASP A 202 7.29 -20.54 -19.62
CA ASP A 202 8.30 -19.55 -20.02
C ASP A 202 7.89 -18.12 -19.65
N PHE A 203 6.60 -17.79 -19.77
CA PHE A 203 6.08 -16.50 -19.34
C PHE A 203 6.33 -16.26 -17.85
N GLU A 204 6.06 -17.24 -17.00
CA GLU A 204 6.24 -17.11 -15.54
C GLU A 204 7.72 -17.01 -15.16
N ARG A 205 8.59 -17.71 -15.89
CA ARG A 205 10.05 -17.57 -15.76
C ARG A 205 10.51 -16.17 -16.17
N ALA A 206 9.95 -15.59 -17.24
CA ALA A 206 10.27 -14.22 -17.65
C ALA A 206 9.71 -13.18 -16.67
N VAL A 207 8.50 -13.40 -16.14
CA VAL A 207 7.86 -12.56 -15.12
C VAL A 207 8.68 -12.45 -13.85
N GLY A 208 9.47 -13.48 -13.52
CA GLY A 208 10.42 -13.42 -12.41
C GLY A 208 11.42 -12.25 -12.50
N GLN A 209 11.55 -11.62 -13.66
CA GLN A 209 12.37 -10.43 -13.88
C GLN A 209 11.66 -9.11 -13.55
N VAL A 210 10.33 -9.12 -13.41
CA VAL A 210 9.53 -7.93 -13.04
C VAL A 210 9.69 -7.63 -11.55
N PRO A 211 9.90 -6.35 -11.15
CA PRO A 211 10.00 -6.00 -9.74
C PRO A 211 8.78 -6.48 -8.96
N LEU A 212 9.04 -7.24 -7.89
CA LEU A 212 8.01 -7.89 -7.07
C LEU A 212 7.00 -6.88 -6.48
N THR A 213 7.41 -5.64 -6.26
CA THR A 213 6.55 -4.54 -5.78
C THR A 213 5.46 -4.13 -6.77
N THR A 214 5.64 -4.44 -8.05
CA THR A 214 4.64 -4.19 -9.10
C THR A 214 3.46 -5.16 -8.95
N ILE A 215 3.68 -6.34 -8.35
CA ILE A 215 2.76 -7.48 -8.43
C ILE A 215 1.50 -7.36 -7.56
N PRO A 216 1.60 -7.08 -6.24
CA PRO A 216 0.42 -6.86 -5.38
C PRO A 216 -0.39 -5.61 -5.77
N VAL A 217 0.25 -4.72 -6.53
CA VAL A 217 -0.21 -3.38 -6.87
C VAL A 217 -0.96 -3.35 -8.20
N TYR A 218 -0.87 -4.40 -9.01
CA TYR A 218 -1.53 -4.45 -10.32
C TYR A 218 -3.05 -4.27 -10.26
N ARG A 219 -3.71 -4.68 -9.16
CA ARG A 219 -5.14 -4.40 -8.96
C ARG A 219 -5.44 -2.99 -8.44
N SER A 220 -4.51 -2.36 -7.72
CA SER A 220 -4.74 -1.08 -7.06
C SER A 220 -4.25 0.14 -7.86
N ILE A 221 -3.31 0.00 -8.81
CA ILE A 221 -2.66 1.18 -9.43
C ILE A 221 -2.46 1.13 -10.95
N VAL A 222 -2.52 -0.02 -11.63
CA VAL A 222 -2.07 -0.07 -13.05
C VAL A 222 -3.22 -0.08 -14.06
N ILE A 223 -3.59 1.13 -14.48
CA ILE A 223 -3.67 1.58 -15.89
C ILE A 223 -2.97 2.96 -15.87
N PRO A 224 -2.20 3.48 -16.86
CA PRO A 224 -1.63 2.98 -18.11
C PRO A 224 -0.07 2.95 -18.09
N GLY A 225 0.59 1.92 -18.64
CA GLY A 225 2.04 1.97 -18.86
C GLY A 225 2.73 0.69 -19.32
N MET A 226 2.17 -0.49 -19.03
CA MET A 226 2.79 -1.81 -19.28
C MET A 226 3.35 -2.06 -20.69
N LYS A 227 3.10 -1.17 -21.65
CA LYS A 227 3.57 -1.22 -23.03
C LYS A 227 5.08 -1.36 -23.17
N ASP A 228 5.86 -0.64 -22.37
CA ASP A 228 7.29 -0.48 -22.67
C ASP A 228 8.05 -1.73 -22.21
N VAL A 229 7.74 -2.25 -21.02
CA VAL A 229 8.31 -3.52 -20.49
C VAL A 229 7.82 -4.74 -21.27
N LEU A 230 6.53 -4.80 -21.65
CA LEU A 230 6.04 -5.85 -22.55
C LEU A 230 6.64 -5.71 -23.96
N GLY A 231 6.98 -4.50 -24.39
CA GLY A 231 7.60 -4.21 -25.69
C GLY A 231 9.07 -4.66 -25.79
N GLU A 232 9.80 -4.71 -24.68
CA GLU A 232 11.18 -5.21 -24.63
C GLU A 232 11.23 -6.74 -24.55
N ILE A 233 10.38 -7.34 -23.71
CA ILE A 233 10.20 -8.80 -23.64
C ILE A 233 9.74 -9.38 -25.00
N ARG A 234 8.88 -8.67 -25.74
CA ARG A 234 8.46 -9.05 -27.10
C ARG A 234 9.61 -9.00 -28.12
N ARG A 235 10.50 -8.02 -28.02
CA ARG A 235 11.67 -7.90 -28.91
C ARG A 235 12.66 -9.03 -28.69
N GLU A 236 12.90 -9.43 -27.45
CA GLU A 236 13.76 -10.58 -27.14
C GLU A 236 13.15 -11.94 -27.55
N LEU A 237 11.81 -12.03 -27.63
CA LEU A 237 11.08 -13.25 -27.98
C LEU A 237 10.61 -13.30 -29.45
N GLY A 238 10.91 -12.28 -30.28
CA GLY A 238 10.60 -12.27 -31.71
C GLY A 238 9.17 -11.86 -32.10
N VAL A 239 8.44 -11.17 -31.23
CA VAL A 239 7.04 -10.73 -31.46
C VAL A 239 7.01 -9.26 -31.91
N THR A 240 6.55 -8.98 -33.14
CA THR A 240 6.80 -7.73 -33.87
C THR A 240 5.66 -6.68 -33.88
N GLY A 241 4.82 -6.62 -32.82
CA GLY A 241 3.74 -5.62 -32.73
C GLY A 241 3.85 -4.67 -31.53
N GLU A 242 3.76 -3.35 -31.77
CA GLU A 242 3.78 -2.31 -30.73
C GLU A 242 2.53 -2.37 -29.82
N LEU A 243 2.72 -2.22 -28.51
CA LEU A 243 1.63 -1.83 -27.60
C LEU A 243 1.36 -0.32 -27.72
N LYS A 244 0.37 0.23 -26.98
CA LYS A 244 -0.10 1.65 -26.82
C LYS A 244 0.54 2.68 -25.85
N VAL A 245 1.13 2.26 -24.72
CA VAL A 245 1.10 3.02 -23.44
C VAL A 245 2.41 3.16 -22.59
N LYS A 246 3.03 4.34 -22.40
CA LYS A 246 4.34 4.49 -21.68
C LYS A 246 4.35 4.18 -20.15
N LEU A 247 5.30 3.37 -19.64
CA LEU A 247 5.41 2.84 -18.26
C LEU A 247 6.14 3.77 -17.26
N LYS A 248 5.81 5.06 -17.24
CA LYS A 248 6.53 6.04 -16.40
C LYS A 248 6.03 6.19 -14.95
N ASN A 249 5.03 5.45 -14.50
CA ASN A 249 4.46 5.62 -13.16
C ASN A 249 4.27 4.28 -12.42
N LEU A 250 5.34 3.73 -11.85
CA LEU A 250 5.21 2.88 -10.66
C LEU A 250 4.98 3.84 -9.48
N HIS A 251 3.72 4.07 -9.14
CA HIS A 251 3.31 5.16 -8.26
C HIS A 251 3.86 4.96 -6.83
N PRO A 252 4.42 5.98 -6.15
CA PRO A 252 4.78 5.91 -4.72
C PRO A 252 3.68 5.37 -3.80
N MET A 253 2.41 5.51 -4.22
CA MET A 253 1.23 4.91 -3.56
C MET A 253 1.29 3.38 -3.49
N ALA A 254 1.92 2.71 -4.47
CA ALA A 254 2.11 1.27 -4.53
C ALA A 254 2.86 0.74 -3.31
N TYR A 255 3.95 1.43 -3.00
CA TYR A 255 4.84 1.11 -1.90
C TYR A 255 4.18 1.48 -0.57
N GLY A 256 3.51 2.64 -0.49
CA GLY A 256 2.77 3.05 0.70
C GLY A 256 1.72 2.02 1.12
N ILE A 257 0.90 1.54 0.18
CA ILE A 257 -0.13 0.52 0.46
C ILE A 257 0.50 -0.80 0.90
N LEU A 258 1.54 -1.29 0.20
CA LEU A 258 2.19 -2.55 0.58
C LEU A 258 2.85 -2.46 1.96
N MET A 259 3.50 -1.34 2.27
CA MET A 259 4.17 -1.12 3.56
C MET A 259 3.18 -0.95 4.70
N ARG A 260 2.02 -0.32 4.44
CA ARG A 260 0.89 -0.28 5.38
C ARG A 260 0.39 -1.69 5.72
N GLU A 261 0.14 -2.52 4.70
CA GLU A 261 -0.30 -3.90 4.94
C GLU A 261 0.76 -4.72 5.68
N LEU A 262 2.03 -4.55 5.32
CA LEU A 262 3.15 -5.16 6.03
C LEU A 262 3.20 -4.74 7.51
N PHE A 263 3.01 -3.46 7.81
CA PHE A 263 2.95 -2.95 9.18
C PHE A 263 1.84 -3.65 10.00
N PHE A 264 0.66 -3.87 9.40
CA PHE A 264 -0.41 -4.59 10.05
C PHE A 264 -0.12 -6.09 10.22
N GLU A 265 0.54 -6.72 9.25
CA GLU A 265 1.00 -8.13 9.37
C GLU A 265 2.10 -8.32 10.43
N LEU A 266 2.76 -7.24 10.83
CA LEU A 266 3.75 -7.18 11.89
C LEU A 266 3.14 -6.75 13.24
N ASP A 267 1.81 -6.77 13.37
CA ASP A 267 1.09 -6.34 14.56
C ASP A 267 1.47 -4.92 15.01
N CYS A 268 1.67 -4.03 14.04
CA CYS A 268 2.09 -2.65 14.25
C CYS A 268 3.48 -2.50 14.90
N ASN A 269 4.38 -3.47 14.72
CA ASN A 269 5.78 -3.33 15.13
C ASN A 269 6.53 -2.34 14.20
N GLU A 270 6.98 -1.23 14.78
CA GLU A 270 7.68 -0.14 14.10
C GLU A 270 9.16 -0.46 13.81
N ASN A 271 9.75 -1.39 14.56
CA ASN A 271 11.18 -1.70 14.54
C ASN A 271 11.48 -3.18 14.28
N PRO A 272 10.83 -3.83 13.29
CA PRO A 272 10.96 -5.25 13.07
C PRO A 272 12.38 -5.63 12.66
N THR A 273 12.73 -6.88 12.92
CA THR A 273 13.89 -7.54 12.33
C THR A 273 13.57 -7.94 10.88
N LYS A 274 14.62 -8.11 10.08
CA LYS A 274 14.51 -8.58 8.70
C LYS A 274 13.75 -9.91 8.56
N GLN A 275 13.94 -10.82 9.51
CA GLN A 275 13.26 -12.12 9.51
C GLN A 275 11.76 -11.98 9.78
N GLU A 276 11.36 -11.15 10.75
CA GLU A 276 9.96 -10.84 11.01
C GLU A 276 9.30 -10.22 9.77
N VAL A 277 9.99 -9.28 9.11
CA VAL A 277 9.52 -8.67 7.86
C VAL A 277 9.33 -9.72 6.76
N ARG A 278 10.28 -10.64 6.58
CA ARG A 278 10.19 -11.71 5.58
C ARG A 278 8.99 -12.63 5.84
N GLU A 279 8.78 -13.01 7.08
CA GLU A 279 7.63 -13.83 7.45
C GLU A 279 6.30 -13.10 7.28
N ALA A 280 6.24 -11.81 7.63
CA ALA A 280 5.06 -10.97 7.43
C ALA A 280 4.74 -10.75 5.95
N LEU A 281 5.74 -10.47 5.11
CA LEU A 281 5.57 -10.38 3.66
C LEU A 281 5.11 -11.70 3.04
N ARG A 282 5.62 -12.84 3.52
CA ARG A 282 5.14 -14.16 3.09
C ARG A 282 3.66 -14.34 3.42
N ARG A 283 3.24 -14.06 4.67
CA ARG A 283 1.82 -14.13 5.09
C ARG A 283 0.95 -13.18 4.28
N LEU A 284 1.43 -11.97 4.02
CA LEU A 284 0.74 -10.98 3.19
C LEU A 284 0.53 -11.52 1.77
N ALA A 285 1.57 -12.05 1.14
CA ALA A 285 1.49 -12.62 -0.20
C ALA A 285 0.49 -13.79 -0.27
N GLU A 286 0.48 -14.67 0.73
CA GLU A 286 -0.50 -15.75 0.85
C GLU A 286 -1.93 -15.23 1.00
N LYS A 287 -2.16 -14.19 1.82
CA LYS A 287 -3.48 -13.55 1.99
C LYS A 287 -3.96 -12.93 0.70
N GLN A 288 -3.10 -12.21 -0.01
CA GLN A 288 -3.41 -11.62 -1.31
C GLN A 288 -3.76 -12.70 -2.33
N LEU A 289 -2.98 -13.78 -2.41
CA LEU A 289 -3.25 -14.87 -3.35
C LEU A 289 -4.57 -15.60 -3.05
N LYS A 290 -4.90 -15.80 -1.77
CA LYS A 290 -6.21 -16.33 -1.33
C LYS A 290 -7.35 -15.41 -1.72
N LEU A 291 -7.18 -14.10 -1.54
CA LEU A 291 -8.19 -13.09 -1.91
C LEU A 291 -8.43 -13.07 -3.42
N LEU A 292 -7.37 -13.06 -4.23
CA LEU A 292 -7.48 -13.14 -5.70
C LEU A 292 -8.25 -14.39 -6.12
N LEU A 293 -7.85 -15.56 -5.61
CA LEU A 293 -8.55 -16.82 -5.88
C LEU A 293 -10.03 -16.80 -5.46
N TYR A 294 -10.36 -16.10 -4.37
CA TYR A 294 -11.74 -15.94 -3.91
C TYR A 294 -12.54 -15.04 -4.85
N ILE A 295 -11.97 -13.91 -5.26
CA ILE A 295 -12.61 -12.97 -6.20
C ILE A 295 -12.79 -13.59 -7.58
N GLU A 296 -11.83 -14.39 -8.06
CA GLU A 296 -11.92 -15.07 -9.36
C GLU A 296 -12.90 -16.25 -9.36
N LYS A 297 -13.32 -16.74 -8.20
CA LYS A 297 -14.15 -17.95 -8.10
C LYS A 297 -15.44 -17.89 -8.93
N PRO A 298 -16.26 -16.81 -8.88
CA PRO A 298 -17.48 -16.72 -9.68
C PRO A 298 -17.19 -16.70 -11.19
N LEU A 299 -16.13 -16.00 -11.60
CA LEU A 299 -15.68 -15.96 -13.01
C LEU A 299 -15.29 -17.36 -13.50
N LEU A 300 -14.43 -18.04 -12.74
CA LEU A 300 -13.99 -19.41 -13.04
C LEU A 300 -15.17 -20.38 -13.13
N GLU A 301 -16.16 -20.26 -12.25
CA GLU A 301 -17.36 -21.10 -12.27
C GLU A 301 -18.22 -20.86 -13.52
N LYS A 302 -18.40 -19.60 -13.94
CA LYS A 302 -19.14 -19.25 -15.16
C LYS A 302 -18.43 -19.77 -16.42
N LEU A 303 -17.13 -19.55 -16.52
CA LEU A 303 -16.33 -20.00 -17.67
C LEU A 303 -16.28 -21.52 -17.78
N ARG A 304 -16.18 -22.25 -16.65
CA ARG A 304 -16.27 -23.72 -16.63
C ARG A 304 -17.63 -24.25 -17.09
N LYS A 305 -18.70 -23.50 -16.89
CA LYS A 305 -20.06 -23.82 -17.37
C LYS A 305 -20.30 -23.39 -18.83
N GLY A 306 -19.29 -22.81 -19.49
CA GLY A 306 -19.38 -22.36 -20.86
C GLY A 306 -20.14 -21.03 -21.04
N VAL A 307 -20.30 -20.25 -19.98
CA VAL A 307 -20.93 -18.92 -20.04
C VAL A 307 -19.86 -17.90 -20.39
N PHE A 308 -19.77 -17.58 -21.69
CA PHE A 308 -18.72 -16.75 -22.27
C PHE A 308 -19.22 -15.34 -22.67
N ASP A 309 -20.51 -15.20 -22.96
CA ASP A 309 -21.08 -14.02 -23.63
C ASP A 309 -21.06 -12.73 -22.78
N GLU A 310 -20.76 -12.85 -21.49
CA GLU A 310 -20.68 -11.73 -20.53
C GLU A 310 -19.26 -11.13 -20.42
N PHE A 311 -18.25 -11.71 -21.09
CA PHE A 311 -16.85 -11.39 -20.86
C PHE A 311 -16.08 -11.11 -22.15
N SER A 312 -15.17 -10.13 -22.11
CA SER A 312 -14.17 -9.96 -23.17
C SER A 312 -12.97 -10.86 -22.94
N ALA A 313 -12.37 -11.38 -24.01
CA ALA A 313 -11.14 -12.15 -23.92
C ALA A 313 -10.00 -11.35 -23.25
N GLU A 314 -9.96 -10.04 -23.50
CA GLU A 314 -8.98 -9.10 -22.94
C GLU A 314 -9.13 -8.94 -21.42
N ALA A 315 -10.35 -8.95 -20.88
CA ALA A 315 -10.57 -8.92 -19.44
C ALA A 315 -10.16 -10.24 -18.79
N VAL A 316 -10.52 -11.38 -19.40
CA VAL A 316 -10.20 -12.71 -18.86
C VAL A 316 -8.68 -12.96 -18.87
N ILE A 317 -7.96 -12.57 -19.93
CA ILE A 317 -6.50 -12.71 -19.98
C ILE A 317 -5.79 -11.77 -18.99
N TYR A 318 -6.37 -10.60 -18.71
CA TYR A 318 -5.86 -9.70 -17.70
C TYR A 318 -5.90 -10.35 -16.30
N GLU A 319 -7.03 -10.94 -15.91
CA GLU A 319 -7.16 -11.63 -14.62
C GLU A 319 -6.24 -12.86 -14.52
N ALA A 320 -6.06 -13.60 -15.61
CA ALA A 320 -5.08 -14.68 -15.67
C ALA A 320 -3.66 -14.16 -15.39
N THR A 321 -3.28 -13.06 -16.05
CA THR A 321 -1.98 -12.42 -15.87
C THR A 321 -1.78 -11.99 -14.42
N VAL A 322 -2.77 -11.33 -13.81
CA VAL A 322 -2.72 -10.93 -12.39
C VAL A 322 -2.46 -12.13 -11.48
N LEU A 323 -3.17 -13.25 -11.69
CA LEU A 323 -2.96 -14.48 -10.91
C LEU A 323 -1.57 -15.10 -11.13
N ARG A 324 -1.05 -15.12 -12.36
CA ARG A 324 0.32 -15.60 -12.65
C ARG A 324 1.35 -14.78 -11.92
N LEU A 325 1.27 -13.46 -12.07
CA LEU A 325 2.15 -12.51 -11.40
C LEU A 325 2.12 -12.74 -9.88
N ALA A 326 0.93 -12.74 -9.28
CA ALA A 326 0.75 -12.93 -7.84
C ALA A 326 1.29 -14.28 -7.35
N SER A 327 1.17 -15.33 -8.17
CA SER A 327 1.73 -16.66 -7.87
C SER A 327 3.26 -16.63 -7.82
N VAL A 328 3.91 -15.97 -8.77
CA VAL A 328 5.38 -15.80 -8.79
C VAL A 328 5.84 -14.97 -7.59
N PHE A 329 5.13 -13.88 -7.28
CA PHE A 329 5.42 -13.05 -6.11
C PHE A 329 5.35 -13.83 -4.80
N ALA A 330 4.27 -14.57 -4.60
CA ALA A 330 4.08 -15.40 -3.41
C ALA A 330 5.17 -16.48 -3.32
N LEU A 331 5.49 -17.15 -4.44
CA LEU A 331 6.57 -18.14 -4.49
C LEU A 331 7.91 -17.55 -4.05
N ASN A 332 8.26 -16.38 -4.56
CA ASN A 332 9.55 -15.74 -4.29
C ASN A 332 9.71 -15.35 -2.81
N LEU A 333 8.60 -15.11 -2.11
CA LEU A 333 8.56 -14.87 -0.67
C LEU A 333 8.45 -16.16 0.16
N GLY A 334 8.46 -17.34 -0.48
CA GLY A 334 8.40 -18.64 0.17
C GLY A 334 7.00 -19.05 0.63
N ALA A 335 5.95 -18.59 -0.03
CA ALA A 335 4.57 -18.97 0.26
C ALA A 335 4.30 -20.47 0.06
N ASP A 336 3.20 -20.97 0.65
CA ASP A 336 2.73 -22.35 0.46
C ASP A 336 2.59 -22.73 -1.03
N MET A 337 3.38 -23.73 -1.45
CA MET A 337 3.38 -24.27 -2.81
C MET A 337 2.02 -24.79 -3.27
N ARG A 338 1.17 -25.31 -2.37
CA ARG A 338 -0.17 -25.77 -2.74
C ARG A 338 -1.04 -24.59 -3.18
N LEU A 339 -0.91 -23.45 -2.50
CA LEU A 339 -1.63 -22.23 -2.84
C LEU A 339 -1.12 -21.65 -4.16
N VAL A 340 0.21 -21.58 -4.35
CA VAL A 340 0.84 -21.14 -5.60
C VAL A 340 0.36 -21.99 -6.78
N LYS A 341 0.41 -23.33 -6.66
CA LYS A 341 -0.07 -24.24 -7.73
C LYS A 341 -1.55 -24.04 -8.04
N ARG A 342 -2.39 -23.85 -7.02
CA ARG A 342 -3.83 -23.59 -7.22
C ARG A 342 -4.09 -22.29 -7.99
N ALA A 343 -3.35 -21.22 -7.68
CA ALA A 343 -3.47 -19.96 -8.39
C ALA A 343 -2.99 -20.04 -9.84
N ARG A 344 -1.90 -20.79 -10.10
CA ARG A 344 -1.43 -21.08 -11.47
C ARG A 344 -2.48 -21.84 -12.28
N MET A 345 -3.05 -22.92 -11.73
CA MET A 345 -4.12 -23.68 -12.38
C MET A 345 -5.35 -22.81 -12.67
N ALA A 346 -5.69 -21.88 -11.77
CA ALA A 346 -6.78 -20.94 -12.02
C ALA A 346 -6.46 -20.01 -13.20
N ALA A 347 -5.24 -19.47 -13.27
CA ALA A 347 -4.80 -18.65 -14.40
C ALA A 347 -4.83 -19.41 -15.73
N GLU A 348 -4.37 -20.68 -15.76
CA GLU A 348 -4.43 -21.53 -16.95
C GLU A 348 -5.87 -21.72 -17.48
N ILE A 349 -6.83 -21.84 -16.57
CA ILE A 349 -8.25 -21.97 -16.94
C ILE A 349 -8.75 -20.67 -17.58
N LEU A 350 -8.37 -19.52 -17.02
CA LEU A 350 -8.71 -18.20 -17.59
C LEU A 350 -8.05 -17.99 -18.96
N GLU A 351 -6.78 -18.34 -19.11
CA GLU A 351 -6.06 -18.26 -20.41
C GLU A 351 -6.78 -19.07 -21.50
N LYS A 352 -7.10 -20.34 -21.22
CA LYS A 352 -7.84 -21.21 -22.16
C LYS A 352 -9.22 -20.64 -22.49
N ALA A 353 -9.91 -20.08 -21.50
CA ALA A 353 -11.20 -19.43 -21.71
C ALA A 353 -11.08 -18.18 -22.59
N ALA A 354 -10.04 -17.37 -22.41
CA ALA A 354 -9.78 -16.20 -23.23
C ALA A 354 -9.45 -16.58 -24.69
N GLU A 355 -8.69 -17.66 -24.91
CA GLU A 355 -8.43 -18.19 -26.27
C GLU A 355 -9.71 -18.65 -26.96
N GLU A 356 -10.58 -19.37 -26.23
CA GLU A 356 -11.88 -19.82 -26.76
C GLU A 356 -12.78 -18.63 -27.11
N LEU A 357 -12.82 -17.60 -26.26
CA LEU A 357 -13.52 -16.34 -26.55
C LEU A 357 -13.03 -15.67 -27.83
N ARG A 358 -11.71 -15.60 -28.06
CA ARG A 358 -11.14 -15.05 -29.31
C ARG A 358 -11.57 -15.84 -30.53
N ARG A 359 -11.47 -17.17 -30.47
CA ARG A 359 -11.88 -18.07 -31.57
C ARG A 359 -13.37 -17.91 -31.91
N ARG A 360 -14.23 -17.74 -30.91
CA ARG A 360 -15.66 -17.51 -31.13
C ARG A 360 -15.91 -16.19 -31.84
N ASN A 361 -15.28 -15.12 -31.36
CA ASN A 361 -15.42 -13.78 -31.96
C ASN A 361 -14.91 -13.74 -33.41
N GLU A 362 -13.86 -14.48 -33.73
CA GLU A 362 -13.35 -14.65 -35.10
C GLU A 362 -14.27 -15.44 -36.02
N ARG A 363 -15.13 -16.33 -35.48
CA ARG A 363 -16.11 -17.11 -36.27
C ARG A 363 -17.42 -16.36 -36.54
N THR A 364 -17.73 -15.36 -35.72
CA THR A 364 -18.92 -14.48 -35.88
C THR A 364 -18.64 -13.21 -36.68
N ARG A 365 -17.37 -12.96 -37.05
CA ARG A 365 -16.96 -11.93 -38.01
C ARG A 365 -16.77 -12.56 -39.37
#